data_AF-A0A4R6ZP75-F1
#
_entry.id   AF-A0A4R6ZP75-F1
#
_cell.length_a   1.000
_cell.length_b   1.000
_cell.length_c   1.000
_cell.angle_alpha   90.00
_cell.angle_beta   90.00
_cell.angle_gamma   90.00
#
_symmetry.space_group_name_H-M   'P 1'
#
loop_
_entity.id
_entity.type
_entity.pdbx_description
1 polymer ?
#
loop_
_entity_poly.entity_id
_entity_poly.type
_entity_poly.pdbx_seq_one_letter_code
_entity_poly.pdbx_strand_id
1 'polypeptide(L)'
;MTHKFKCEAVREDRFIVELDEQYFDEAWFEHFREHFYNHSDLAEIAEFIASVITRLGTDTYIDGIGVPLLNGETPYGADSRTINAHVNIVATQEIGDQECGVLVWEVSQ
;
A
#
# COMPACT_ATOMS: atom_id res chain seq x y z
N MET A 1 -36.19 14.59 9.98
CA MET A 1 -36.30 13.63 8.86
C MET A 1 -34.88 13.26 8.46
N THR A 2 -34.60 11.98 8.21
CA THR A 2 -33.24 11.50 7.87
C THR A 2 -33.30 10.92 6.47
N HIS A 3 -32.53 11.49 5.54
CA HIS A 3 -32.36 10.95 4.20
C HIS A 3 -31.27 9.89 4.23
N LYS A 4 -31.45 8.82 3.46
CA LYS A 4 -30.47 7.74 3.31
C LYS A 4 -30.00 7.71 1.87
N PHE A 5 -28.70 7.55 1.68
CA PHE A 5 -28.09 7.40 0.38
C PHE A 5 -27.24 6.14 0.37
N LYS A 6 -27.34 5.37 -0.72
CA LYS A 6 -26.36 4.35 -1.03
C LYS A 6 -25.27 5.01 -1.87
N CYS A 7 -24.01 4.75 -1.55
CA CYS A 7 -22.85 5.21 -2.31
C CYS A 7 -22.02 4.01 -2.74
N GLU A 8 -21.49 4.08 -3.97
CA GLU A 8 -20.50 3.15 -4.49
C GLU A 8 -19.34 3.97 -5.04
N ALA A 9 -18.11 3.65 -4.64
CA ALA A 9 -16.92 4.40 -5.02
C ALA A 9 -15.86 3.46 -5.60
N VAL A 10 -15.26 3.87 -6.72
CA VAL A 10 -14.16 3.17 -7.38
C VAL A 10 -13.01 4.16 -7.59
N ARG A 11 -11.78 3.72 -7.29
CA ARG A 11 -10.54 4.48 -7.49
C ARG A 11 -9.52 3.59 -8.21
N GLU A 12 -8.71 4.20 -9.07
CA GLU A 12 -7.60 3.55 -9.75
C GLU A 12 -6.30 4.29 -9.42
N ASP A 13 -5.35 3.58 -8.82
CA ASP A 13 -4.00 4.07 -8.52
C ASP A 13 -3.00 3.37 -9.46
N ARG A 14 -2.04 4.12 -10.02
CA ARG A 14 -0.99 3.58 -10.90
C ARG A 14 0.39 3.98 -10.38
N PHE A 15 1.16 2.98 -9.98
CA PHE A 15 2.51 3.15 -9.44
C PHE A 15 3.33 1.86 -9.67
N ILE A 16 4.63 1.94 -9.39
CA ILE A 16 5.56 0.82 -9.45
C ILE A 16 6.03 0.52 -8.03
N VAL A 17 6.15 -0.77 -7.71
CA VAL A 17 6.81 -1.25 -6.48
C VAL A 17 8.19 -1.78 -6.87
N GLU A 18 9.23 -1.15 -6.36
CA GLU A 18 10.62 -1.59 -6.51
C GLU A 18 11.07 -2.31 -5.23
N LEU A 19 11.62 -3.51 -5.41
CA LEU A 19 12.11 -4.35 -4.32
C LEU A 19 13.56 -4.73 -4.59
N ASP A 20 14.41 -4.59 -3.57
CA ASP A 20 15.79 -5.07 -3.64
C ASP A 20 15.86 -6.59 -3.42
N GLU A 21 16.03 -7.33 -4.51
CA GLU A 21 16.11 -8.81 -4.49
C GLU A 21 17.22 -9.33 -3.55
N GLN A 22 18.28 -8.55 -3.29
CA GLN A 22 19.35 -8.99 -2.38
C GLN A 22 18.93 -8.91 -0.90
N TYR A 23 17.96 -8.06 -0.57
CA TYR A 23 17.38 -7.97 0.77
C TYR A 23 16.31 -9.03 0.99
N PHE A 24 15.46 -9.27 -0.01
CA PHE A 24 14.40 -10.26 0.00
C PHE A 24 14.92 -11.65 -0.39
N ASP A 25 15.89 -12.14 0.36
CA ASP A 25 16.47 -13.47 0.15
C ASP A 25 15.63 -14.60 0.76
N GLU A 26 16.07 -15.85 0.57
CA GLU A 26 15.35 -17.03 1.08
C GLU A 26 15.18 -17.01 2.62
N ALA A 27 16.16 -16.50 3.35
CA ALA A 27 16.12 -16.41 4.81
C ALA A 27 15.10 -15.35 5.27
N TRP A 28 15.03 -14.22 4.57
CA TRP A 28 14.00 -13.22 4.79
C TRP A 28 12.61 -13.81 4.56
N PHE A 29 12.43 -14.52 3.45
CA PHE A 29 11.15 -15.15 3.10
C PHE A 29 10.73 -16.22 4.11
N GLU A 30 11.66 -17.03 4.61
CA GLU A 30 11.39 -18.01 5.67
C GLU A 30 10.92 -17.32 6.96
N HIS A 31 11.66 -16.32 7.43
CA HIS A 31 11.29 -15.55 8.62
C HIS A 31 9.95 -14.82 8.45
N PHE A 32 9.72 -14.26 7.26
CA PHE A 32 8.50 -13.54 6.97
C PHE A 32 7.27 -14.47 7.03
N ARG A 33 7.37 -15.67 6.46
CA ARG A 33 6.29 -16.67 6.52
C ARG A 33 6.07 -17.23 7.91
N GLU A 34 7.11 -17.35 8.73
CA GLU A 34 6.99 -17.83 10.10
C GLU A 34 6.20 -16.87 11.00
N HIS A 35 6.34 -15.56 10.79
CA HIS A 35 5.80 -14.55 11.71
C HIS A 35 4.67 -13.69 11.15
N PHE A 36 4.57 -13.55 9.82
CA PHE A 36 3.64 -12.62 9.18
C PHE A 36 2.69 -13.35 8.23
N TYR A 37 2.96 -13.34 6.93
CA TYR A 37 2.06 -13.86 5.90
C TYR A 37 2.76 -14.90 5.04
N ASN A 38 1.99 -15.83 4.46
CA ASN A 38 2.51 -16.92 3.65
C ASN A 38 2.85 -16.47 2.21
N HIS A 39 3.78 -15.52 2.08
CA HIS A 39 4.31 -15.05 0.79
C HIS A 39 5.64 -15.73 0.46
N SER A 40 5.81 -16.10 -0.81
CA SER A 40 6.89 -16.99 -1.27
C SER A 40 7.78 -16.37 -2.34
N ASP A 41 7.36 -15.26 -2.95
CA ASP A 41 8.13 -14.57 -3.96
C ASP A 41 7.92 -13.05 -3.95
N LEU A 42 8.72 -12.33 -4.73
CA LEU A 42 8.69 -10.88 -4.83
C LEU A 42 7.39 -10.34 -5.40
N ALA A 43 6.71 -11.09 -6.27
CA ALA A 43 5.46 -10.65 -6.88
C ALA A 43 4.33 -10.61 -5.84
N GLU A 44 4.26 -11.63 -4.97
CA GLU A 44 3.33 -11.67 -3.84
C GLU A 44 3.62 -10.56 -2.82
N ILE A 45 4.90 -10.25 -2.56
CA ILE A 45 5.29 -9.11 -1.70
C ILE A 45 4.88 -7.78 -2.33
N ALA A 46 5.10 -7.59 -3.63
CA ALA A 46 4.69 -6.38 -4.34
C ALA A 46 3.16 -6.21 -4.32
N GLU A 47 2.40 -7.27 -4.53
CA GLU A 47 0.93 -7.26 -4.44
C GLU A 47 0.47 -6.89 -3.02
N PHE A 48 1.08 -7.50 -1.99
CA PHE A 48 0.78 -7.21 -0.60
C PHE A 48 1.01 -5.73 -0.27
N ILE A 49 2.19 -5.19 -0.61
CA ILE A 49 2.54 -3.79 -0.41
C ILE A 49 1.55 -2.88 -1.14
N ALA A 50 1.30 -3.15 -2.43
CA ALA A 50 0.37 -2.38 -3.25
C ALA A 50 -1.03 -2.33 -2.63
N SER A 51 -1.52 -3.45 -2.12
CA SER A 51 -2.84 -3.53 -1.48
C SER A 51 -2.93 -2.68 -0.21
N VAL A 52 -1.87 -2.65 0.61
CA VAL A 52 -1.85 -1.92 1.87
C VAL A 52 -1.77 -0.42 1.61
N ILE A 53 -0.83 0.02 0.77
CA ILE A 53 -0.64 1.46 0.50
C ILE A 53 -1.84 2.06 -0.23
N THR A 54 -2.49 1.30 -1.10
CA THR A 54 -3.74 1.72 -1.75
C THR A 54 -4.83 1.96 -0.69
N ARG A 55 -4.93 1.09 0.31
CA ARG A 55 -5.98 1.21 1.33
C ARG A 55 -5.69 2.27 2.38
N LEU A 56 -4.44 2.41 2.79
CA LEU A 56 -4.06 3.13 4.01
C LEU A 56 -3.14 4.34 3.78
N GLY A 57 -2.53 4.46 2.59
CA GLY A 57 -1.57 5.52 2.27
C GLY A 57 -0.12 5.04 2.28
N THR A 58 0.77 5.83 1.67
CA THR A 58 2.19 5.50 1.48
C THR A 58 3.05 5.67 2.72
N ASP A 59 2.58 6.41 3.72
CA ASP A 59 3.23 6.61 5.03
C ASP A 59 2.92 5.50 6.04
N THR A 60 2.10 4.52 5.63
CA THR A 60 1.68 3.41 6.50
C THR A 60 2.82 2.43 6.78
N TYR A 61 2.98 2.05 8.05
CA TYR A 61 3.82 0.93 8.44
C TYR A 61 3.18 -0.40 8.04
N ILE A 62 3.90 -1.20 7.25
CA ILE A 62 3.44 -2.51 6.78
C ILE A 62 4.13 -3.59 7.62
N ASP A 63 3.36 -4.42 8.34
CA ASP A 63 3.92 -5.46 9.20
C ASP A 63 4.84 -6.42 8.43
N GLY A 64 6.05 -6.62 8.96
CA GLY A 64 7.10 -7.44 8.36
C GLY A 64 7.84 -6.79 7.18
N ILE A 65 7.36 -5.65 6.67
CA ILE A 65 8.00 -4.92 5.55
C ILE A 65 8.62 -3.60 6.04
N GLY A 66 7.95 -2.85 6.91
CA GLY A 66 8.30 -1.46 7.25
C GLY A 66 7.55 -0.44 6.38
N VAL A 67 7.99 0.81 6.43
CA VAL A 67 7.45 1.89 5.58
C VAL A 67 8.30 2.00 4.31
N PRO A 68 7.72 1.80 3.11
CA PRO A 68 8.43 2.03 1.85
C PRO A 68 8.92 3.46 1.68
N LEU A 69 9.99 3.65 0.90
CA LEU A 69 10.28 4.97 0.32
C LEU A 69 9.21 5.35 -0.70
N LEU A 70 8.99 6.65 -0.88
CA LEU A 70 8.17 7.20 -1.95
C LEU A 70 9.06 8.05 -2.86
N ASN A 71 9.22 7.63 -4.11
CA ASN A 71 10.12 8.25 -5.09
C ASN A 71 11.56 8.44 -4.54
N GLY A 72 12.05 7.46 -3.76
CA GLY A 72 13.37 7.47 -3.14
C GLY A 72 13.50 8.31 -1.87
N GLU A 73 12.42 8.93 -1.40
CA GLU A 73 12.41 9.78 -0.21
C GLU A 73 11.54 9.18 0.91
N THR A 74 11.80 9.59 2.14
CA THR A 74 10.94 9.26 3.29
C THR A 74 9.56 9.89 3.10
N PRO A 75 8.46 9.11 3.10
CA PRO A 75 7.12 9.67 3.02
C PRO A 75 6.85 10.70 4.12
N TYR A 76 6.09 11.74 3.79
CA TYR A 76 5.74 12.77 4.76
C TYR A 76 4.96 12.17 5.94
N GLY A 77 5.42 12.45 7.17
CA GLY A 77 4.79 11.96 8.40
C GLY A 77 5.29 10.59 8.89
N ALA A 78 6.09 9.87 8.09
CA ALA A 78 6.67 8.59 8.49
C ALA A 78 7.81 8.75 9.51
N ASP A 79 7.91 7.80 10.44
CA ASP A 79 9.06 7.72 11.35
C ASP A 79 10.28 7.17 10.61
N SER A 80 11.36 7.95 10.55
CA SER A 80 12.63 7.55 9.94
C SER A 80 13.17 6.20 10.41
N ARG A 81 12.83 5.75 11.63
CA ARG A 81 13.28 4.47 12.20
C ARG A 81 12.53 3.26 11.65
N THR A 82 11.38 3.49 11.03
CA THR A 82 10.53 2.43 10.48
C THR A 82 10.65 2.32 8.97
N ILE A 83 11.47 3.17 8.34
CA ILE A 83 11.71 3.16 6.90
C ILE A 83 12.45 1.88 6.51
N ASN A 84 11.94 1.21 5.48
CA ASN A 84 12.66 0.17 4.78
C ASN A 84 13.21 0.73 3.45
N ALA A 85 14.51 1.01 3.42
CA ALA A 85 15.18 1.55 2.25
C ALA A 85 15.32 0.55 1.08
N HIS A 86 14.97 -0.72 1.28
CA HIS A 86 14.98 -1.77 0.27
C HIS A 86 13.65 -1.90 -0.49
N VAL A 87 12.67 -1.06 -0.15
CA VAL A 87 11.36 -0.98 -0.80
C VAL A 87 11.11 0.46 -1.22
N ASN A 88 10.78 0.67 -2.49
CA ASN A 88 10.44 1.98 -3.01
C ASN A 88 9.15 1.95 -3.84
N ILE A 89 8.31 2.94 -3.65
CA ILE A 89 7.10 3.17 -4.44
C ILE A 89 7.40 4.32 -5.40
N VAL A 90 7.34 4.06 -6.70
CA VAL A 90 7.51 5.08 -7.73
C VAL A 90 6.15 5.46 -8.29
N ALA A 91 5.76 6.71 -8.06
CA ALA A 91 4.46 7.24 -8.49
C ALA A 91 4.63 8.62 -9.13
N THR A 92 4.01 8.80 -10.30
CA THR A 92 3.96 10.10 -11.01
C THR A 92 2.82 10.99 -10.54
N GLN A 93 1.92 10.44 -9.73
CA GLN A 93 0.76 11.11 -9.16
C GLN A 93 0.66 10.71 -7.68
N GLU A 94 0.04 11.57 -6.87
CA GLU A 94 -0.15 11.28 -5.46
C GLU A 94 -1.09 10.08 -5.28
N ILE A 95 -0.63 9.05 -4.58
CA ILE A 95 -1.41 7.84 -4.30
C ILE A 95 -2.48 8.20 -3.27
N GLY A 96 -3.74 7.92 -3.60
CA GLY A 96 -4.85 8.18 -2.69
C GLY A 96 -5.52 9.55 -2.80
N ASP A 97 -4.94 10.53 -3.49
CA ASP A 97 -5.59 11.82 -3.84
C ASP A 97 -6.09 11.85 -5.30
N GLN A 98 -6.35 10.67 -5.88
CA GLN A 98 -6.94 10.56 -7.22
C GLN A 98 -8.46 10.77 -7.18
N GLU A 99 -9.01 11.34 -8.26
CA GLU A 99 -10.46 11.45 -8.43
C GLU A 99 -11.10 10.05 -8.33
N CYS A 100 -12.01 9.90 -7.37
CA CYS A 100 -12.81 8.69 -7.22
C CYS A 100 -14.10 8.83 -8.02
N GLY A 101 -14.41 7.84 -8.85
CA GLY A 101 -15.73 7.72 -9.44
C GLY A 101 -16.73 7.31 -8.36
N VAL A 102 -17.66 8.19 -8.00
CA VAL A 102 -18.68 7.92 -6.97
C VAL A 102 -20.08 7.95 -7.56
N LEU A 103 -20.82 6.86 -7.42
CA LEU A 103 -22.23 6.75 -7.75
C LEU A 103 -23.08 6.86 -6.49
N VAL A 104 -24.14 7.65 -6.53
CA VAL A 104 -25.00 7.95 -5.36
C VAL A 104 -26.47 7.78 -5.73
N TRP A 105 -27.23 7.11 -4.85
CA TRP A 105 -28.66 6.90 -5.00
C TRP A 105 -29.38 7.21 -3.69
N GLU A 106 -30.49 7.96 -3.74
CA GLU A 106 -31.39 8.08 -2.59
C GLU A 106 -32.16 6.77 -2.40
N VAL A 107 -32.26 6.32 -1.15
CA VAL A 107 -33.01 5.11 -0.78
C VAL A 107 -34.20 5.49 0.10
N SER A 108 -35.41 5.31 -0.45
CA SER A 108 -36.67 5.37 0.29
C SER A 108 -36.86 4.13 1.15
N GLN A 109 -37.53 4.29 2.31
CA GLN A 109 -37.78 3.20 3.27
C GLN A 109 -38.66 2.09 2.70
#